data_AF-A0A971IWR5-F1
#
_entry.id   AF-A0A971IWR5-F1
#
_cell.length_a   1.000
_cell.length_b   1.000
_cell.length_c   1.000
_cell.angle_alpha   90.00
_cell.angle_beta   90.00
_cell.angle_gamma   90.00
#
_symmetry.space_group_name_H-M   'P 1'
#
loop_
_entity.id
_entity.type
_entity.pdbx_description
1 polymer ?
#
loop_
_entity_poly.entity_id
_entity_poly.type
_entity_poly.pdbx_seq_one_letter_code
_entity_poly.pdbx_strand_id
1 'polypeptide(L)'
;MRKPEIIHYKGKEVIYIDLSNLKSKDEIIQLEKQASEMIRSRPVKSVYTLTNMEGMFFNNDIKSFFEDAVKHNAPFVCCGAVIGLSGLITIFYNAFLKITGRNIKSFRTRDEALEYLAVN
;
A
#
# COMPACT_ATOMS: atom_id res chain seq x y z
N MET A 1 -1.64 6.26 17.94
CA MET A 1 -1.39 5.12 17.04
C MET A 1 -2.12 5.39 15.75
N ARG A 2 -1.40 5.40 14.64
CA ARG A 2 -1.98 5.64 13.32
C ARG A 2 -2.84 4.44 12.88
N LYS A 3 -3.87 4.68 12.06
CA LYS A 3 -4.80 3.65 11.54
C LYS A 3 -5.00 3.83 10.03
N PRO A 4 -5.40 2.78 9.29
CA PRO A 4 -5.77 2.95 7.89
C PRO A 4 -7.06 3.78 7.80
N GLU A 5 -7.16 4.58 6.76
CA GLU A 5 -8.29 5.48 6.53
C GLU A 5 -9.03 5.11 5.26
N ILE A 6 -10.34 5.34 5.24
CA ILE A 6 -11.12 5.28 4.00
C ILE A 6 -11.23 6.69 3.45
N ILE A 7 -10.73 6.89 2.24
CA ILE A 7 -10.86 8.16 1.52
C ILE A 7 -11.80 7.98 0.32
N HIS A 8 -12.65 8.97 0.11
CA HIS A 8 -13.55 9.02 -1.03
C HIS A 8 -13.01 10.03 -2.04
N TYR A 9 -12.70 9.57 -3.24
CA TYR A 9 -12.14 10.43 -4.27
C TYR A 9 -12.76 10.11 -5.63
N LYS A 10 -13.44 11.11 -6.23
CA LYS A 10 -14.12 11.01 -7.54
C LYS A 10 -14.95 9.71 -7.71
N GLY A 11 -15.70 9.34 -6.67
CA GLY A 11 -16.56 8.15 -6.69
C GLY A 11 -15.87 6.82 -6.39
N LYS A 12 -14.57 6.82 -6.06
CA LYS A 12 -13.84 5.64 -5.59
C LYS A 12 -13.67 5.68 -4.06
N GLU A 13 -13.90 4.54 -3.42
CA GLU A 13 -13.47 4.28 -2.04
C GLU A 13 -12.04 3.73 -2.07
N VAL A 14 -11.09 4.42 -1.45
CA VAL A 14 -9.68 4.02 -1.39
C VAL A 14 -9.28 3.79 0.07
N ILE A 15 -8.63 2.65 0.35
CA ILE A 15 -7.99 2.39 1.63
C ILE A 15 -6.61 3.06 1.61
N TYR A 16 -6.45 4.10 2.41
CA TYR A 16 -5.22 4.85 2.58
C TYR A 16 -4.41 4.30 3.76
N ILE A 17 -3.18 3.90 3.48
CA ILE A 17 -2.24 3.28 4.42
C ILE A 17 -1.04 4.21 4.54
N ASP A 18 -1.02 5.02 5.58
CA ASP A 18 0.05 6.00 5.78
C ASP A 18 1.14 5.45 6.70
N LEU A 19 2.23 4.95 6.12
CA LEU A 19 3.41 4.47 6.87
C LEU A 19 4.47 5.56 7.02
N SER A 20 4.18 6.79 6.60
CA SER A 20 5.20 7.84 6.51
C SER A 20 5.85 8.12 7.86
N ASN A 21 7.18 8.20 7.84
CA ASN A 21 8.05 8.49 8.98
C ASN A 21 7.93 7.52 10.17
N LEU A 22 7.19 6.41 10.04
CA LEU A 22 7.12 5.41 11.11
C LEU A 22 8.48 4.74 11.27
N LYS A 23 8.98 4.68 12.51
CA LYS A 23 10.28 4.08 12.85
C LYS A 23 10.16 2.78 13.64
N SER A 24 9.01 2.53 14.24
CA SER A 24 8.74 1.31 15.00
C SER A 24 8.28 0.19 14.06
N LYS A 25 9.02 -0.92 14.05
CA LYS A 25 8.63 -2.14 13.34
C LYS A 25 7.24 -2.62 13.76
N ASP A 26 6.93 -2.57 15.05
CA ASP A 26 5.65 -3.04 15.57
C ASP A 26 4.49 -2.14 15.13
N GLU A 27 4.69 -0.82 15.10
CA GLU A 27 3.67 0.12 14.61
C GLU A 27 3.40 -0.06 13.11
N ILE A 28 4.46 -0.25 12.32
CA ILE A 28 4.39 -0.54 10.88
C ILE A 28 3.58 -1.82 10.64
N ILE A 29 3.94 -2.90 11.33
CA ILE A 29 3.27 -4.21 11.20
C ILE A 29 1.81 -4.13 11.66
N GLN A 30 1.55 -3.45 12.77
CA GLN A 30 0.20 -3.32 13.30
C GLN A 30 -0.72 -2.53 12.36
N LEU A 31 -0.21 -1.44 11.76
CA LEU A 31 -0.95 -0.63 10.80
C LEU A 31 -1.29 -1.44 9.54
N GLU A 32 -0.32 -2.17 8.99
CA GLU A 32 -0.53 -3.01 7.81
C GLU A 32 -1.46 -4.21 8.09
N LYS A 33 -1.44 -4.78 9.30
CA LYS A 33 -2.42 -5.81 9.71
C LYS A 33 -3.84 -5.27 9.67
N GLN A 34 -4.08 -4.09 10.24
CA GLN A 34 -5.40 -3.43 10.19
C GLN A 34 -5.81 -3.15 8.73
N ALA A 35 -4.89 -2.68 7.89
CA ALA A 35 -5.17 -2.45 6.48
C ALA A 35 -5.53 -3.76 5.76
N SER A 36 -4.76 -4.83 6.01
CA SER A 36 -5.01 -6.16 5.42
C SER A 36 -6.35 -6.76 5.87
N GLU A 37 -6.76 -6.55 7.12
CA GLU A 37 -8.09 -6.93 7.60
C GLU A 37 -9.19 -6.18 6.84
N MET A 38 -9.06 -4.86 6.69
CA MET A 38 -10.00 -4.05 5.91
C MET A 38 -10.06 -4.52 4.45
N ILE A 39 -8.91 -4.70 3.79
CA ILE A 39 -8.83 -5.16 2.39
C ILE A 39 -9.50 -6.52 2.22
N ARG A 40 -9.17 -7.50 3.05
CA ARG A 40 -9.66 -8.88 2.91
C ARG A 40 -11.11 -9.08 3.36
N SER A 41 -11.69 -8.09 4.03
CA SER A 41 -13.13 -8.06 4.36
C SER A 41 -14.01 -7.62 3.19
N ARG A 42 -13.41 -7.15 2.08
CA ARG A 42 -14.14 -6.67 0.90
C ARG A 42 -14.29 -7.78 -0.15
N PRO A 43 -15.19 -7.61 -1.13
CA PRO A 43 -15.25 -8.50 -2.28
C PRO A 43 -13.92 -8.61 -3.04
N VAL A 44 -13.74 -9.74 -3.71
CA VAL A 44 -12.60 -9.96 -4.62
C VAL A 44 -12.60 -8.88 -5.71
N LYS A 45 -11.40 -8.37 -6.04
CA LYS A 45 -11.16 -7.34 -7.06
C LYS A 45 -12.02 -6.06 -6.90
N SER A 46 -12.26 -5.59 -5.68
CA SER A 46 -13.05 -4.37 -5.44
C SER A 46 -12.30 -3.24 -4.75
N VAL A 47 -11.09 -3.50 -4.22
CA VAL A 47 -10.42 -2.56 -3.32
C VAL A 47 -9.38 -1.72 -4.06
N TYR A 48 -9.47 -0.40 -3.88
CA TYR A 48 -8.42 0.54 -4.25
C TYR A 48 -7.52 0.82 -3.04
N THR A 49 -6.21 0.79 -3.22
CA THR A 49 -5.26 1.11 -2.14
C THR A 49 -4.34 2.26 -2.50
N LEU A 50 -4.05 3.11 -1.51
CA LEU A 50 -2.98 4.11 -1.59
C LEU A 50 -2.06 3.93 -0.39
N THR A 51 -0.79 3.62 -0.62
CA THR A 51 0.20 3.44 0.45
C THR A 51 1.23 4.56 0.43
N ASN A 52 1.45 5.24 1.55
CA ASN A 52 2.53 6.21 1.70
C ASN A 52 3.68 5.59 2.49
N MET A 53 4.85 5.42 1.85
CA MET A 53 6.04 4.82 2.45
C MET A 53 7.14 5.86 2.77
N GLU A 54 6.83 7.15 2.68
CA GLU A 54 7.83 8.22 2.79
C GLU A 54 8.58 8.17 4.11
N GLY A 55 9.91 7.99 4.06
CA GLY A 55 10.76 8.03 5.25
C GLY A 55 10.48 6.95 6.28
N MET A 56 9.70 5.90 5.97
CA MET A 56 9.49 4.79 6.90
C MET A 56 10.78 4.01 7.16
N PHE A 57 10.93 3.44 8.36
CA PHE A 57 11.97 2.46 8.62
C PHE A 57 11.71 1.20 7.79
N PHE A 58 12.76 0.67 7.16
CA PHE A 58 12.65 -0.50 6.29
C PHE A 58 13.85 -1.41 6.45
N ASN A 59 13.59 -2.70 6.65
CA ASN A 59 14.59 -3.76 6.76
C ASN A 59 14.04 -5.07 6.17
N ASN A 60 14.84 -6.14 6.24
CA ASN A 60 14.45 -7.44 5.70
C ASN A 60 13.21 -8.04 6.38
N ASP A 61 13.02 -7.82 7.68
CA ASP A 61 11.83 -8.34 8.38
C ASP A 61 10.55 -7.68 7.87
N ILE A 62 10.57 -6.34 7.72
CA ILE A 62 9.44 -5.57 7.18
C ILE A 62 9.18 -5.96 5.73
N LYS A 63 10.25 -6.15 4.94
CA LYS A 63 10.16 -6.65 3.57
C LYS A 63 9.40 -7.98 3.51
N SER A 64 9.84 -8.98 4.27
CA SER A 64 9.22 -10.32 4.24
C SER A 64 7.77 -10.27 4.70
N PHE A 65 7.46 -9.44 5.69
CA PHE A 65 6.09 -9.23 6.13
C PHE A 65 5.22 -8.58 5.04
N PHE A 66 5.71 -7.56 4.33
CA PHE A 66 4.97 -6.97 3.20
C PHE A 66 4.81 -7.93 2.02
N GLU A 67 5.82 -8.74 1.70
CA GLU A 67 5.67 -9.76 0.64
C GLU A 67 4.50 -10.70 0.94
N ASP A 68 4.35 -11.12 2.19
CA ASP A 68 3.25 -11.97 2.64
C ASP A 68 1.90 -11.25 2.65
N ALA A 69 1.83 -10.05 3.24
CA ALA A 69 0.61 -9.25 3.29
C ALA A 69 0.09 -8.95 1.88
N VAL A 70 0.98 -8.50 0.99
CA VAL A 70 0.63 -8.13 -0.37
C VAL A 70 0.17 -9.37 -1.16
N LYS A 71 0.80 -10.55 -0.99
CA LYS A 71 0.34 -11.80 -1.60
C LYS A 71 -1.10 -12.15 -1.19
N HIS A 72 -1.42 -12.06 0.09
CA HIS A 72 -2.75 -12.37 0.62
C HIS A 72 -3.80 -11.30 0.28
N ASN A 73 -3.38 -10.05 0.07
CA ASN A 73 -4.26 -8.95 -0.32
C ASN A 73 -4.56 -8.94 -1.83
N ALA A 74 -3.73 -9.61 -2.64
CA ALA A 74 -3.82 -9.59 -4.10
C ALA A 74 -5.20 -9.97 -4.69
N PRO A 75 -5.95 -10.96 -4.16
CA PRO A 75 -7.26 -11.29 -4.71
C PRO A 75 -8.29 -10.16 -4.55
N PHE A 76 -8.12 -9.28 -3.56
CA PHE A 76 -9.11 -8.26 -3.19
C PHE A 76 -8.83 -6.90 -3.82
N VAL A 77 -7.56 -6.58 -4.05
CA VAL A 77 -7.13 -5.29 -4.60
C VAL A 77 -7.26 -5.28 -6.12
N CYS A 78 -8.09 -4.38 -6.65
CA CYS A 78 -8.21 -4.18 -8.10
C CYS A 78 -7.13 -3.24 -8.65
N CYS A 79 -6.80 -2.19 -7.90
CA CYS A 79 -5.83 -1.18 -8.31
C CYS A 79 -5.14 -0.58 -7.08
N GLY A 80 -3.83 -0.38 -7.16
CA GLY A 80 -3.04 0.17 -6.07
C GLY A 80 -2.12 1.29 -6.52
N ALA A 81 -1.90 2.25 -5.61
CA ALA A 81 -0.92 3.30 -5.79
C ALA A 81 0.00 3.40 -4.57
N VAL A 82 1.26 3.78 -4.81
CA VAL A 82 2.26 3.95 -3.75
C VAL A 82 3.01 5.27 -3.95
N ILE A 83 3.29 5.97 -2.86
CA ILE A 83 4.10 7.19 -2.84
C ILE A 83 5.23 7.08 -1.81
N GLY A 84 6.21 7.96 -1.90
CA GLY A 84 7.29 8.04 -0.89
C GLY A 84 8.36 6.94 -0.99
N LEU A 85 8.46 6.26 -2.14
CA LEU A 85 9.51 5.26 -2.37
C LEU A 85 10.89 5.94 -2.43
N SER A 86 11.84 5.47 -1.64
CA SER A 86 13.24 5.90 -1.70
C SER A 86 14.20 4.78 -1.29
N GLY A 87 15.45 4.85 -1.75
CA GLY A 87 16.52 3.93 -1.36
C GLY A 87 16.14 2.45 -1.50
N LEU A 88 16.27 1.70 -0.40
CA LEU A 88 16.00 0.26 -0.35
C LEU A 88 14.54 -0.09 -0.69
N ILE A 89 13.58 0.77 -0.34
CA ILE A 89 12.16 0.55 -0.61
C ILE A 89 11.91 0.54 -2.13
N THR A 90 12.55 1.45 -2.88
CA THR A 90 12.46 1.48 -4.35
C THR A 90 13.01 0.21 -5.00
N ILE A 91 14.13 -0.31 -4.48
CA ILE A 91 14.73 -1.56 -4.98
C ILE A 91 13.77 -2.72 -4.74
N PHE A 92 13.23 -2.83 -3.52
CA PHE A 92 12.23 -3.85 -3.17
C PHE A 92 11.00 -3.76 -4.06
N TYR A 93 10.41 -2.58 -4.20
CA TYR A 93 9.22 -2.35 -5.02
C TYR A 93 9.41 -2.80 -6.48
N ASN A 94 10.55 -2.45 -7.09
CA ASN A 94 10.86 -2.81 -8.47
C ASN A 94 11.04 -4.32 -8.65
N ALA A 95 11.64 -5.01 -7.68
CA ALA A 95 11.74 -6.48 -7.70
C ALA A 95 10.34 -7.11 -7.53
N PHE A 96 9.53 -6.55 -6.64
CA PHE A 96 8.20 -7.04 -6.30
C PHE A 96 7.20 -6.95 -7.47
N LEU A 97 7.19 -5.84 -8.21
CA LEU A 97 6.31 -5.67 -9.38
C LEU A 97 6.56 -6.72 -10.46
N LYS A 98 7.83 -7.05 -10.71
CA LYS A 98 8.21 -8.05 -11.72
C LYS A 98 7.69 -9.44 -11.41
N ILE A 99 7.59 -9.77 -10.12
CA ILE A 99 7.19 -11.10 -9.65
C ILE A 99 5.67 -11.21 -9.61
N THR A 100 4.97 -10.13 -9.26
CA THR A 100 3.54 -10.22 -8.92
C THR A 100 2.58 -9.83 -10.06
N GLY A 101 3.05 -9.19 -11.12
CA GLY A 101 2.21 -8.79 -12.27
C GLY A 101 1.05 -7.86 -11.89
N ARG A 102 1.13 -7.19 -10.74
CA ARG A 102 0.05 -6.40 -10.16
C ARG A 102 -0.07 -5.02 -10.79
N ASN A 103 -1.30 -4.50 -10.81
CA ASN A 103 -1.58 -3.10 -11.11
C ASN A 103 -1.35 -2.21 -9.88
N ILE A 104 -0.11 -2.20 -9.38
CA ILE A 104 0.33 -1.23 -8.37
C ILE A 104 1.32 -0.28 -9.04
N LYS A 105 1.05 1.02 -8.99
CA LYS A 105 1.88 2.05 -9.61
C LYS A 105 2.41 3.04 -8.59
N SER A 106 3.65 3.50 -8.79
CA SER A 106 4.28 4.48 -7.91
C SER A 106 4.13 5.89 -8.46
N PHE A 107 3.90 6.87 -7.58
CA PHE A 107 3.75 8.29 -7.91
C PHE A 107 4.59 9.16 -6.99
N ARG A 108 4.78 10.43 -7.38
CA ARG A 108 5.52 11.39 -6.56
C ARG A 108 4.63 12.04 -5.52
N THR A 109 3.37 12.29 -5.86
CA THR A 109 2.43 12.99 -4.98
C THR A 109 1.18 12.16 -4.72
N ARG A 110 0.51 12.47 -3.60
CA ARG A 110 -0.79 11.88 -3.25
C ARG A 110 -1.84 12.19 -4.32
N ASP A 111 -1.84 13.40 -4.86
CA ASP A 111 -2.83 13.82 -5.86
C ASP A 111 -2.68 13.04 -7.17
N GLU A 112 -1.46 12.90 -7.68
CA GLU A 112 -1.18 12.07 -8.87
C GLU A 112 -1.66 10.62 -8.68
N ALA A 113 -1.43 10.07 -7.49
CA ALA A 113 -1.84 8.72 -7.15
C ALA A 113 -3.38 8.58 -7.12
N LEU A 114 -4.08 9.55 -6.53
CA LEU A 114 -5.54 9.55 -6.47
C LEU A 114 -6.20 9.75 -7.83
N GLU A 115 -5.64 10.63 -8.67
CA GLU A 115 -6.10 10.82 -10.05
C GLU A 115 -5.96 9.53 -10.86
N TYR A 116 -4.84 8.81 -10.70
CA TYR A 116 -4.68 7.50 -11.31
C TYR A 116 -5.73 6.49 -10.82
N LEU A 117 -5.96 6.39 -9.51
CA LEU A 117 -6.95 5.47 -8.95
C LEU A 117 -8.38 5.82 -9.40
N ALA A 118 -8.69 7.10 -9.63
CA ALA A 118 -10.00 7.54 -10.09
C ALA A 118 -10.37 7.03 -11.49
N VAL A 119 -9.38 6.89 -12.37
CA VAL A 119 -9.57 6.52 -13.78
C VAL A 119 -9.25 5.04 -14.08
N ASN A 120 -8.93 4.25 -13.07
CA ASN A 120 -8.69 2.79 -13.15
C ASN A 120 -9.71 2.00 -12.30
#